data_AF-A0A7H4P4K6-F1
#
_entry.id   AF-A0A7H4P4K6-F1
#
_cell.length_a   1.000
_cell.length_b   1.000
_cell.length_c   1.000
_cell.angle_alpha   90.00
_cell.angle_beta   90.00
_cell.angle_gamma   90.00
#
_symmetry.space_group_name_H-M   'P 1'
#
loop_
_entity.id
_entity.type
_entity.pdbx_description
1 polymer ?
#
loop_
_entity_poly.entity_id
_entity_poly.type
_entity_poly.pdbx_seq_one_letter_code
_entity_poly.pdbx_strand_id
1 'polypeptide(L)'
;MGKPNVSTERRELVVRWISTVGNYDYIFDWVFHENGTIGIDAGATGIEAVKGVQAKTMHDPSAKEDTRYGTLIDHNIVGTTHQHIYNFRLDLDVDGGEQHAGGHGPGSEAEYRRRPAHQHHGRSISTLLLASRKRRRNLIQAPFVC
;
A
#
# COMPACT_ATOMS: atom_id res chain seq x y z
N MET A 1 -17.98 26.65 -35.95
CA MET A 1 -18.09 26.96 -34.50
C MET A 1 -17.13 26.08 -33.71
N GLY A 2 -16.52 26.62 -32.66
CA GLY A 2 -15.76 25.81 -31.68
C GLY A 2 -16.70 25.07 -30.72
N LYS A 3 -16.32 23.87 -30.26
CA LYS A 3 -17.04 23.16 -29.20
C LYS A 3 -16.80 23.88 -27.85
N PRO A 4 -17.81 23.97 -26.96
CA PRO A 4 -17.59 24.51 -25.62
C PRO A 4 -16.68 23.56 -24.82
N ASN A 5 -15.83 24.13 -23.96
CA ASN A 5 -15.13 23.35 -22.94
C ASN A 5 -16.12 22.96 -21.85
N VAL A 6 -16.25 21.66 -21.58
CA VAL A 6 -17.11 21.11 -20.53
C VAL A 6 -16.22 20.43 -19.49
N SER A 7 -16.48 20.70 -18.23
CA SER A 7 -15.74 20.15 -17.09
C SER A 7 -16.69 19.87 -15.93
N THR A 8 -16.50 18.73 -15.26
CA THR A 8 -17.16 18.40 -13.99
C THR A 8 -16.09 18.25 -12.92
N GLU A 9 -16.45 18.52 -11.67
CA GLU A 9 -15.60 18.18 -10.53
C GLU A 9 -15.56 16.67 -10.29
N ARG A 10 -14.60 16.22 -9.47
CA ARG A 10 -14.48 14.84 -8.98
C ARG A 10 -14.63 14.86 -7.47
N ARG A 11 -15.57 14.08 -6.93
CA ARG A 11 -15.68 13.82 -5.50
C ARG A 11 -15.23 12.40 -5.18
N GLU A 12 -14.80 12.22 -3.94
CA GLU A 12 -14.24 10.99 -3.41
C GLU A 12 -14.79 10.80 -2.00
N LEU A 13 -15.42 9.66 -1.72
CA LEU A 13 -15.81 9.26 -0.37
C LEU A 13 -14.66 8.45 0.22
N VAL A 14 -14.03 8.96 1.28
CA VAL A 14 -12.91 8.29 1.95
C VAL A 14 -13.37 7.73 3.28
N VAL A 15 -13.31 6.40 3.44
CA VAL A 15 -13.44 5.73 4.73
C VAL A 15 -12.04 5.49 5.28
N ARG A 16 -11.61 6.36 6.19
CA ARG A 16 -10.29 6.31 6.85
C ARG A 16 -10.37 5.55 8.16
N TRP A 17 -9.45 4.62 8.36
CA TRP A 17 -9.16 3.99 9.64
C TRP A 17 -7.67 4.18 10.01
N ILE A 18 -7.38 4.33 11.31
CA ILE A 18 -6.03 4.49 11.84
C ILE A 18 -5.83 3.47 12.96
N SER A 19 -4.67 2.79 12.97
CA SER A 19 -4.28 1.81 13.97
C SER A 19 -2.84 2.02 14.42
N THR A 20 -2.65 2.23 15.71
CA THR A 20 -1.32 2.34 16.34
C THR A 20 -0.88 0.97 16.85
N VAL A 21 0.31 0.51 16.47
CA VAL A 21 0.91 -0.73 16.98
C VAL A 21 2.33 -0.43 17.42
N GLY A 22 2.52 -0.30 18.74
CA GLY A 22 3.80 0.07 19.33
C GLY A 22 4.22 1.48 18.93
N ASN A 23 5.28 1.58 18.13
CA ASN A 23 5.90 2.84 17.71
C ASN A 23 5.38 3.40 16.37
N TYR A 24 4.63 2.63 15.58
CA TYR A 24 4.07 3.06 14.29
C TYR A 24 2.53 3.22 14.33
N ASP A 25 2.07 4.24 13.61
CA ASP A 25 0.67 4.52 13.27
C ASP A 25 0.42 4.18 11.79
N TYR A 26 -0.53 3.30 11.54
CA TYR A 26 -0.93 2.87 10.20
C TYR A 26 -2.25 3.49 9.81
N ILE A 27 -2.30 4.10 8.62
CA ILE A 27 -3.48 4.78 8.07
C ILE A 27 -3.95 3.99 6.85
N PHE A 28 -5.22 3.62 6.82
CA PHE A 28 -5.85 2.91 5.70
C PHE A 28 -7.05 3.69 5.19
N ASP A 29 -7.01 4.07 3.91
CA ASP A 29 -8.08 4.79 3.23
C ASP A 29 -8.73 3.89 2.17
N TRP A 30 -10.02 3.61 2.35
CA TRP A 30 -10.86 3.07 1.30
C TRP A 30 -11.52 4.24 0.56
N VAL A 31 -11.12 4.44 -0.70
CA VAL A 31 -11.45 5.62 -1.49
C VAL A 31 -12.44 5.24 -2.59
N PHE A 32 -13.70 5.64 -2.43
CA PHE A 32 -14.76 5.40 -3.41
C PHE A 32 -14.90 6.61 -4.33
N HIS A 33 -14.79 6.39 -5.63
CA HIS A 33 -14.93 7.43 -6.65
C HIS A 33 -16.28 7.30 -7.37
N GLU A 34 -16.88 8.44 -7.75
CA GLU A 34 -18.18 8.49 -8.44
C GLU A 34 -18.22 7.73 -9.78
N ASN A 35 -17.05 7.47 -10.38
CA ASN A 35 -16.90 6.68 -11.60
C ASN A 35 -16.80 5.15 -11.35
N GLY A 36 -17.15 4.68 -10.15
CA GLY A 36 -17.11 3.26 -9.75
C GLY A 36 -15.72 2.70 -9.42
N THR A 37 -14.66 3.51 -9.50
CA THR A 37 -13.31 3.07 -9.08
C THR A 37 -13.22 3.03 -7.55
N ILE A 38 -12.66 1.96 -6.99
CA ILE A 38 -12.31 1.84 -5.57
C ILE A 38 -10.78 1.85 -5.45
N GLY A 39 -10.24 2.81 -4.70
CA GLY A 39 -8.84 2.87 -4.29
C GLY A 39 -8.66 2.34 -2.87
N ILE A 40 -7.47 1.79 -2.60
CA ILE A 40 -7.03 1.42 -1.24
C ILE A 40 -5.62 2.00 -1.06
N ASP A 41 -5.50 3.04 -0.24
CA ASP A 41 -4.22 3.64 0.10
C ASP A 41 -3.79 3.23 1.53
N ALA A 42 -2.49 2.95 1.70
CA ALA A 42 -1.88 2.62 2.98
C ALA A 42 -0.74 3.61 3.29
N GLY A 43 -0.79 4.23 4.46
CA GLY A 43 0.23 5.13 4.98
C GLY A 43 0.81 4.62 6.31
N ALA A 44 2.09 4.91 6.54
CA ALA A 44 2.75 4.69 7.83
C ALA A 44 3.35 6.01 8.33
N THR A 45 3.21 6.27 9.62
CA THR A 45 3.80 7.40 10.35
C THR A 45 4.06 6.98 11.80
N GLY A 46 4.56 7.86 12.65
CA GLY A 46 4.93 7.56 14.04
C GLY A 46 6.42 7.74 14.27
N ILE A 47 7.02 6.89 15.11
CA ILE A 47 8.43 6.95 15.53
C ILE A 47 9.14 5.67 15.06
N GLU A 48 10.37 5.79 14.58
CA GLU A 48 11.15 4.63 14.11
C GLU A 48 11.57 3.67 15.23
N ALA A 49 11.73 2.39 14.86
CA ALA A 49 12.46 1.42 15.69
C ALA A 49 13.97 1.61 15.49
N VAL A 50 14.64 2.14 16.50
CA VAL A 50 16.04 2.58 16.41
C VAL A 50 17.03 1.67 17.12
N LYS A 51 18.25 1.61 16.57
CA LYS A 51 19.43 0.99 17.18
C LYS A 51 20.33 2.08 17.77
N GLY A 52 20.66 1.98 19.05
CA GLY A 52 21.71 2.80 19.67
C GLY A 52 23.10 2.43 19.16
N VAL A 53 23.90 3.42 18.77
CA VAL A 53 25.23 3.24 18.17
C VAL A 53 26.28 4.19 18.75
N GLN A 54 27.57 3.93 18.51
CA GLN A 54 28.65 4.78 19.03
C GLN A 54 28.90 6.01 18.16
N ALA A 55 28.69 5.90 16.84
CA ALA A 55 28.82 7.01 15.90
C ALA A 55 27.82 8.14 16.20
N LYS A 56 28.32 9.38 16.22
CA LYS A 56 27.53 10.61 16.20
C LYS A 56 27.43 11.18 14.79
N THR A 57 28.47 11.01 13.98
CA THR A 57 28.52 11.46 12.58
C THR A 57 29.01 10.35 11.67
N MET A 58 28.78 10.49 10.36
CA MET A 58 29.33 9.57 9.35
C MET A 58 30.86 9.64 9.21
N HIS A 59 31.53 10.53 9.96
CA HIS A 59 33.00 10.62 10.00
C HIS A 59 33.61 9.81 11.16
N ASP A 60 32.81 9.28 12.08
CA ASP A 60 33.33 8.53 13.22
C ASP A 60 33.80 7.12 12.83
N PRO A 61 34.84 6.56 13.49
CA PRO A 61 35.44 5.28 13.07
C PRO A 61 34.47 4.09 13.03
N SER A 62 33.45 4.07 13.89
CA SER A 62 32.45 3.01 13.93
C SER A 62 31.32 3.18 12.92
N ALA A 63 31.16 4.37 12.30
CA ALA A 63 29.98 4.72 11.52
C ALA A 63 29.65 3.69 10.43
N LYS A 64 30.67 3.23 9.68
CA LYS A 64 30.50 2.22 8.61
C LYS A 64 29.91 0.89 9.11
N GLU A 65 30.25 0.47 10.33
CA GLU A 65 29.73 -0.76 10.94
C GLU A 65 28.38 -0.51 11.62
N ASP A 66 28.27 0.62 12.31
CA ASP A 66 27.06 1.07 12.98
C ASP A 66 25.87 1.16 12.00
N THR A 67 26.10 1.70 10.79
CA THR A 67 25.13 1.86 9.70
C THR A 67 25.09 0.70 8.70
N ARG A 68 25.61 -0.49 9.04
CA ARG A 68 25.60 -1.65 8.12
C ARG A 68 24.18 -2.07 7.67
N TYR A 69 23.18 -1.84 8.52
CA TYR A 69 21.78 -2.28 8.34
C TYR A 69 20.76 -1.15 8.52
N GLY A 70 21.16 0.11 8.37
CA GLY A 70 20.29 1.25 8.64
C GLY A 70 21.02 2.58 8.47
N THR A 71 20.26 3.68 8.45
CA THR A 71 20.81 5.04 8.28
C THR A 71 21.11 5.64 9.65
N LEU A 72 22.23 6.37 9.81
CA LEU A 72 22.45 7.23 10.97
C LEU A 72 21.56 8.47 10.83
N ILE A 73 20.50 8.55 11.64
CA ILE A 73 19.43 9.56 11.51
C ILE A 73 19.58 10.70 12.52
N ASP A 74 20.27 10.45 13.63
CA ASP A 74 20.69 11.44 14.62
C ASP A 74 21.97 10.92 15.33
N HIS A 75 22.60 11.75 16.15
CA HIS A 75 23.74 11.37 16.96
C HIS A 75 23.42 10.14 17.81
N ASN A 76 24.24 9.08 17.68
CA ASN A 76 24.06 7.81 18.39
C ASN A 76 22.80 6.99 18.03
N ILE A 77 22.07 7.36 16.97
CA ILE A 77 20.78 6.74 16.60
C ILE A 77 20.77 6.29 15.14
N VAL A 78 20.62 4.98 14.92
CA VAL A 78 20.42 4.38 13.59
C VAL A 78 18.97 3.91 13.40
N GLY A 79 18.31 4.45 12.39
CA GLY A 79 17.04 3.93 11.86
C GLY A 79 17.32 2.64 11.09
N THR A 80 16.87 1.50 11.62
CA THR A 80 17.20 0.18 11.05
C THR A 80 16.29 -0.10 9.86
N THR A 81 16.86 -0.43 8.69
CA THR A 81 16.09 -0.69 7.47
C THR A 81 15.18 -1.91 7.66
N HIS A 82 13.91 -1.75 7.34
CA HIS A 82 12.87 -2.76 7.46
C HIS A 82 11.80 -2.60 6.36
N GLN A 83 10.78 -3.45 6.35
CA GLN A 83 9.71 -3.41 5.35
C GLN A 83 8.34 -3.33 6.05
N HIS A 84 7.46 -2.47 5.55
CA HIS A 84 6.03 -2.56 5.80
C HIS A 84 5.38 -3.29 4.61
N ILE A 85 4.70 -4.40 4.87
CA ILE A 85 4.09 -5.25 3.85
C ILE A 85 2.58 -5.30 4.12
N TYR A 86 1.79 -4.88 3.15
CA TYR A 86 0.33 -4.84 3.25
C TYR A 86 -0.28 -5.88 2.31
N ASN A 87 -1.27 -6.61 2.82
CA ASN A 87 -2.08 -7.54 2.05
C ASN A 87 -3.56 -7.27 2.33
N PHE A 88 -4.36 -7.18 1.27
CA PHE A 88 -5.80 -6.99 1.36
C PHE A 88 -6.50 -8.22 0.80
N ARG A 89 -7.37 -8.84 1.61
CA ARG A 89 -8.30 -9.87 1.16
C ARG A 89 -9.46 -9.20 0.45
N LEU A 90 -9.51 -9.32 -0.88
CA LEU A 90 -10.59 -8.78 -1.70
C LEU A 90 -11.46 -9.94 -2.21
N ASP A 91 -12.69 -10.00 -1.70
CA ASP A 91 -13.75 -10.94 -2.08
C ASP A 91 -14.73 -10.15 -2.95
N LEU A 92 -14.41 -10.03 -4.25
CA LEU A 92 -15.16 -9.20 -5.19
C LEU A 92 -16.16 -10.08 -5.95
N ASP A 93 -17.42 -9.65 -6.01
CA ASP A 93 -18.47 -10.24 -6.86
C ASP A 93 -18.74 -9.31 -8.06
N VAL A 94 -17.90 -9.40 -9.10
CA VAL A 94 -18.02 -8.58 -10.32
C VAL A 94 -19.13 -9.11 -11.21
N ASP A 95 -20.21 -8.34 -11.36
CA ASP A 95 -21.44 -8.64 -12.13
C ASP A 95 -22.16 -9.97 -11.77
N GLY A 96 -21.68 -10.72 -10.77
CA GLY A 96 -22.32 -11.93 -10.27
C GLY A 96 -21.35 -12.96 -9.66
N GLY A 97 -21.91 -14.11 -9.27
CA GLY A 97 -21.21 -15.15 -8.50
C GLY A 97 -20.40 -16.19 -9.29
N GLU A 98 -20.26 -16.05 -10.62
CA GLU A 98 -19.34 -16.88 -11.42
C GLU A 98 -18.27 -15.99 -12.06
N GLN A 99 -17.07 -15.98 -11.47
CA GLN A 99 -15.92 -15.27 -12.00
C GLN A 99 -14.78 -16.23 -12.33
N HIS A 100 -14.28 -16.10 -13.56
CA HIS A 100 -12.99 -16.65 -13.95
C HIS A 100 -11.95 -15.53 -13.87
N ALA A 101 -10.79 -15.82 -13.28
CA ALA A 101 -9.66 -14.91 -13.30
C ALA A 101 -9.16 -14.76 -14.74
N GLY A 102 -9.65 -13.73 -15.44
CA GLY A 102 -9.34 -13.45 -16.83
C GLY A 102 -7.90 -12.95 -16.99
N GLY A 103 -6.95 -13.88 -17.06
CA GLY A 103 -5.60 -13.55 -17.52
C GLY A 103 -5.68 -13.01 -18.96
N HIS A 104 -5.18 -11.80 -19.19
CA HIS A 104 -5.07 -11.23 -20.53
C HIS A 104 -3.96 -11.92 -21.33
N GLY A 105 -4.27 -13.11 -21.86
CA GLY A 105 -3.51 -13.82 -22.88
C GLY A 105 -4.37 -14.05 -24.13
N PRO A 106 -3.77 -14.13 -25.33
CA PRO A 106 -4.52 -14.31 -26.57
C PRO A 106 -4.98 -15.76 -26.75
N GLY A 107 -6.26 -16.02 -26.52
CA GLY A 107 -6.97 -17.21 -26.97
C GLY A 107 -6.95 -18.42 -26.04
N SER A 108 -8.14 -18.79 -25.54
CA SER A 108 -8.53 -20.17 -25.18
C SER A 108 -10.06 -20.23 -25.08
N GLU A 109 -10.70 -21.21 -25.69
CA GLU A 109 -12.15 -21.38 -25.63
C GLU A 109 -12.60 -21.96 -24.29
N ALA A 110 -13.75 -21.51 -23.77
CA ALA A 110 -14.27 -21.94 -22.48
C ALA A 110 -15.47 -22.90 -22.62
N GLU A 111 -15.25 -24.20 -22.49
CA GLU A 111 -16.31 -25.18 -22.25
C GLU A 111 -15.84 -26.35 -21.35
N TYR A 112 -16.43 -26.50 -20.16
CA TYR A 112 -17.01 -27.79 -19.71
C TYR A 112 -17.94 -27.62 -18.50
N ARG A 113 -18.98 -28.45 -18.42
CA ARG A 113 -20.32 -28.01 -18.00
C ARG A 113 -21.20 -29.21 -17.59
N ARG A 114 -21.81 -29.36 -16.39
CA ARG A 114 -22.03 -28.49 -15.19
C ARG A 114 -22.42 -29.39 -13.96
N ARG A 115 -22.50 -28.84 -12.71
CA ARG A 115 -23.34 -29.25 -11.52
C ARG A 115 -22.84 -30.33 -10.51
N PRO A 116 -23.40 -30.41 -9.27
CA PRO A 116 -23.84 -29.32 -8.36
C PRO A 116 -23.46 -29.50 -6.85
N ALA A 117 -23.78 -28.47 -6.05
CA ALA A 117 -24.04 -28.45 -4.60
C ALA A 117 -22.86 -28.30 -3.59
N HIS A 118 -23.09 -27.39 -2.64
CA HIS A 118 -22.42 -27.22 -1.34
C HIS A 118 -20.89 -27.17 -1.29
N GLN A 119 -20.30 -26.06 -1.73
CA GLN A 119 -19.10 -25.53 -1.07
C GLN A 119 -18.98 -24.02 -1.22
N HIS A 120 -18.94 -23.29 -0.09
CA HIS A 120 -18.48 -21.90 -0.07
C HIS A 120 -16.99 -21.90 -0.37
N HIS A 121 -16.62 -21.59 -1.61
CA HIS A 121 -15.23 -21.38 -2.03
C HIS A 121 -15.07 -19.94 -2.52
N GLY A 122 -15.11 -19.00 -1.56
CA GLY A 122 -14.73 -17.61 -1.79
C GLY A 122 -13.26 -17.55 -2.20
N ARG A 123 -13.01 -17.34 -3.50
CA ARG A 123 -11.66 -17.27 -4.08
C ARG A 123 -11.05 -15.90 -3.78
N SER A 124 -10.51 -15.77 -2.58
CA SER A 124 -9.76 -14.59 -2.12
C SER A 124 -8.65 -14.24 -3.11
N ILE A 125 -8.78 -13.11 -3.80
CA ILE A 125 -7.67 -12.52 -4.56
C ILE A 125 -6.80 -11.75 -3.59
N SER A 126 -5.55 -12.21 -3.43
CA SER A 126 -4.54 -11.56 -2.58
C SER A 126 -3.65 -10.67 -3.43
N THR A 127 -3.89 -9.36 -3.41
CA THR A 127 -2.99 -8.38 -4.03
C THR A 127 -1.92 -7.97 -3.01
N LEU A 128 -0.66 -8.21 -3.35
CA LEU A 128 0.49 -7.70 -2.59
C LEU A 128 0.83 -6.28 -3.07
N LEU A 129 0.55 -5.28 -2.26
CA LEU A 129 0.97 -3.91 -2.56
C LEU A 129 2.32 -3.64 -1.91
N LEU A 130 3.41 -3.79 -2.67
CA LEU A 130 4.65 -3.11 -2.32
C LEU A 130 4.41 -1.60 -2.51
N ALA A 131 4.57 -0.83 -1.42
CA ALA A 131 4.43 0.62 -1.44
C ALA A 131 5.59 1.31 -2.18
N SER A 132 5.64 1.14 -3.51
CA SER A 132 6.54 1.90 -4.37
C SER A 132 5.96 3.28 -4.64
N ARG A 133 6.69 4.30 -4.17
CA ARG A 133 6.37 5.75 -4.18
C ARG A 133 5.38 6.21 -5.26
N LYS A 134 4.26 6.79 -4.84
CA LYS A 134 3.48 7.75 -5.66
C LYS A 134 3.26 9.06 -4.90
N ARG A 135 3.95 10.12 -5.32
CA ARG A 135 3.81 11.46 -4.72
C ARG A 135 2.39 11.99 -4.91
N ARG A 136 1.72 12.34 -3.81
CA ARG A 136 0.88 13.55 -3.74
C ARG A 136 1.36 14.43 -2.59
N ARG A 137 1.23 15.75 -2.77
CA ARG A 137 1.88 16.77 -1.94
C ARG A 137 1.05 17.05 -0.68
N ASN A 138 1.70 17.62 0.33
CA ASN A 138 1.10 18.19 1.56
C ASN A 138 0.63 17.17 2.61
N LEU A 139 1.54 16.29 3.03
CA LEU A 139 1.69 16.01 4.46
C LEU A 139 3.14 16.33 4.85
N ILE A 140 3.38 16.75 6.09
CA ILE A 140 4.74 17.00 6.60
C ILE A 140 5.40 15.63 6.74
N GLN A 141 6.11 15.20 5.70
CA GLN A 141 6.99 14.03 5.80
C GLN A 141 8.16 14.41 6.70
N ALA A 142 8.29 13.74 7.84
CA ALA A 142 9.58 13.63 8.50
C ALA A 142 10.62 13.17 7.45
N PRO A 143 11.81 13.78 7.41
CA PRO A 143 12.73 13.57 6.30
C PRO A 143 13.26 12.12 6.28
N PHE A 144 12.91 11.40 5.22
CA PHE A 144 13.68 10.28 4.66
C PHE A 144 14.25 9.24 5.63
N VAL A 145 13.41 8.27 6.03
CA VAL A 145 13.92 6.92 6.36
C VAL A 145 12.99 5.84 5.82
N CYS A 146 13.59 4.92 5.06
CA CYS A 146 13.17 3.56 4.66
C CYS A 146 14.46 2.88 4.18
#